data_AF-A0A0D0CPN4-F1
#
_entry.id   AF-A0A0D0CPN4-F1
#
_cell.length_a   1.000
_cell.length_b   1.000
_cell.length_c   1.000
_cell.angle_alpha   90.00
_cell.angle_beta   90.00
_cell.angle_gamma   90.00
#
_symmetry.space_group_name_H-M   'P 1'
#
loop_
_entity.id
_entity.type
_entity.pdbx_description
1 polymer ?
#
loop_
_entity_poly.entity_id
_entity_poly.type
_entity_poly.pdbx_seq_one_letter_code
_entity_poly.pdbx_strand_id
1 'polypeptide(L)' 'MSPVNPFLIQKSTPYGGRGLFATHFIPKDTLLHTSSSPFASVIYRKYRKEVCADCFAYSFESNRNTWNIK' A
#
# COMPACT_ATOMS: atom_id res chain seq x y z
N MET A 1 10.77 -12.74 -8.10
CA MET A 1 11.75 -12.49 -7.03
C MET A 1 11.56 -11.07 -6.55
N SER A 2 11.26 -10.87 -5.26
CA SER A 2 11.12 -9.51 -4.71
C SER A 2 12.47 -8.78 -4.85
N PRO A 3 12.51 -7.50 -5.25
CA PRO A 3 13.76 -6.75 -5.33
C PRO A 3 14.44 -6.73 -3.96
N VAL A 4 15.76 -6.99 -3.96
CA VAL A 4 16.58 -6.93 -2.75
C VAL A 4 16.71 -5.47 -2.35
N ASN A 5 16.13 -5.09 -1.21
CA ASN A 5 16.31 -3.75 -0.66
C ASN A 5 17.67 -3.69 0.06
N PRO A 6 18.59 -2.78 -0.32
CA PRO A 6 19.94 -2.73 0.28
C PRO A 6 19.92 -2.32 1.77
N PHE A 7 18.90 -1.61 2.23
CA PHE A 7 18.76 -1.14 3.61
C PHE A 7 18.19 -2.21 4.56
N LEU A 8 17.44 -3.19 4.05
CA LEU A 8 16.62 -4.06 4.87
C LEU A 8 17.00 -5.54 4.71
N ILE A 9 17.04 -6.24 5.83
CA ILE A 9 17.19 -7.70 5.89
C ILE A 9 16.03 -8.33 6.65
N GLN A 10 15.50 -9.44 6.15
CA GLN A 10 14.50 -10.22 6.87
C GLN A 10 15.18 -11.08 7.94
N LYS A 11 14.71 -11.00 9.18
CA LYS A 11 15.15 -11.85 10.29
C LYS A 11 13.95 -12.41 11.05
N SER A 12 14.13 -13.56 11.69
CA SER A 12 13.17 -14.10 12.65
C SER A 12 13.45 -13.54 14.04
N THR A 13 12.39 -13.26 14.78
CA THR A 13 12.42 -12.79 16.17
C THR A 13 11.90 -13.89 17.10
N PRO A 14 12.33 -13.92 18.37
CA PRO A 14 11.91 -14.96 19.30
C PRO A 14 10.38 -15.01 19.56
N TYR A 15 9.70 -13.86 19.50
CA TYR A 15 8.28 -13.76 19.87
C TYR A 15 7.36 -13.19 18.77
N GLY A 16 7.90 -12.57 17.72
CA GLY A 16 7.12 -11.86 16.70
C GLY A 16 7.16 -12.50 15.31
N GLY A 17 7.76 -13.68 15.15
CA GLY A 17 7.93 -14.30 13.84
C GLY A 17 8.93 -13.52 12.96
N ARG A 18 8.62 -13.29 11.68
CA ARG A 18 9.52 -12.62 10.72
C ARG A 18 9.33 -11.11 10.72
N GLY A 19 10.42 -10.36 10.68
CA GLY A 19 10.44 -8.91 10.52
C GLY A 19 11.55 -8.44 9.58
N LEU A 20 11.45 -7.19 9.12
CA LEU A 20 12.49 -6.51 8.35
C LEU A 20 13.28 -5.58 9.28
N PHE A 21 14.61 -5.64 9.20
CA PHE A 21 15.51 -4.88 10.06
C PHE A 21 16.48 -4.06 9.20
N ALA A 22 16.75 -2.83 9.62
CA ALA A 22 17.77 -2.00 9.01
C ALA A 22 19.17 -2.62 9.22
N THR A 23 19.97 -2.67 8.16
CA THR A 23 21.38 -3.12 8.23
C THR A 23 22.34 -1.96 8.48
N HIS A 24 21.93 -0.72 8.17
CA HIS A 24 22.70 0.50 8.34
C HIS A 24 21.77 1.71 8.50
N PHE A 25 22.36 2.89 8.70
CA PHE A 25 21.63 4.15 8.82
C PHE A 25 20.80 4.43 7.55
N ILE A 26 19.53 4.77 7.74
CA ILE A 26 18.60 5.15 6.67
C ILE A 26 18.42 6.67 6.77
N PRO A 27 18.88 7.46 5.79
CA PRO A 27 18.63 8.89 5.76
C PRO A 27 17.13 9.22 5.77
N LYS A 28 16.79 10.41 6.28
CA LYS A 28 15.42 10.92 6.21
C LYS A 28 14.95 10.96 4.74
N ASP A 29 13.65 10.69 4.54
CA ASP A 29 12.98 10.72 3.23
C ASP A 29 13.48 9.66 2.23
N THR A 30 14.13 8.58 2.70
CA THR A 30 14.54 7.44 1.88
C THR A 30 13.34 6.55 1.52
N LEU A 31 13.14 6.28 0.22
CA LEU A 31 12.15 5.32 -0.25
C LEU A 31 12.61 3.87 -0.01
N LEU A 32 12.03 3.20 0.98
CA LEU A 32 12.38 1.82 1.31
C LEU A 32 11.62 0.78 0.47
N HIS A 33 10.35 1.01 0.19
CA HIS A 33 9.54 0.03 -0.52
C HIS A 33 8.41 0.70 -1.27
N THR A 34 8.16 0.21 -2.48
CA THR A 34 6.97 0.50 -3.26
C THR A 34 6.32 -0.83 -3.63
N SER A 35 4.99 -0.85 -3.61
CA SER A 35 4.20 -1.93 -4.18
C SER A 35 3.49 -1.38 -5.40
N SER A 36 3.55 -2.09 -6.53
CA SER A 36 2.88 -1.66 -7.77
C SER A 36 1.36 -1.72 -7.64
N SER A 37 0.85 -2.68 -6.86
CA SER A 37 -0.57 -2.85 -6.57
C SER A 37 -0.73 -3.63 -5.27
N PRO A 38 -1.86 -3.49 -4.55
CA PRO A 38 -2.20 -4.43 -3.49
C PRO A 38 -2.46 -5.82 -4.07
N PHE A 39 -2.33 -6.86 -3.24
CA PHE A 39 -2.70 -8.23 -3.66
C PHE A 39 -4.22 -8.33 -3.90
N ALA A 40 -5.01 -7.71 -3.03
CA ALA A 40 -6.45 -7.55 -3.16
C ALA A 40 -6.89 -6.27 -2.45
N SER A 41 -7.97 -5.67 -2.92
CA SER A 41 -8.54 -4.45 -2.35
C SER A 41 -10.07 -4.44 -2.44
N VAL A 42 -10.70 -3.70 -1.53
CA VAL A 42 -12.15 -3.49 -1.52
C VAL A 42 -12.48 -2.09 -1.03
N ILE A 43 -13.52 -1.48 -1.61
CA ILE A 43 -14.11 -0.24 -1.09
C ILE A 43 -15.18 -0.60 -0.08
N TYR A 44 -15.06 -0.05 1.13
CA TYR A 44 -16.09 -0.24 2.15
C TYR A 44 -17.45 0.28 1.68
N ARG A 45 -18.52 -0.41 2.09
CA ARG A 45 -19.89 -0.13 1.67
C ARG A 45 -20.32 1.33 1.88
N LYS A 46 -19.75 2.04 2.86
CA LYS A 46 -20.01 3.46 3.09
C LYS A 46 -19.56 4.34 1.91
N TYR A 47 -18.47 3.97 1.24
CA TYR A 47 -17.81 4.80 0.22
C TYR A 47 -18.08 4.35 -1.22
N ARG A 48 -18.90 3.31 -1.42
CA ARG A 48 -19.08 2.67 -2.73
C ARG A 48 -19.56 3.61 -3.86
N LYS A 49 -20.27 4.70 -3.53
CA LYS A 49 -20.75 5.71 -4.49
C LYS A 49 -19.81 6.90 -4.64
N GLU A 50 -18.81 6.99 -3.79
CA GLU A 50 -17.91 8.15 -3.68
C GLU A 50 -16.52 7.81 -4.21
N VAL A 51 -16.07 6.56 -4.05
CA VAL A 51 -14.70 6.13 -4.37
C VAL A 51 -14.70 5.06 -5.47
N CYS A 52 -13.82 5.21 -6.45
CA CYS A 52 -13.60 4.22 -7.50
C CYS A 52 -12.93 2.95 -6.94
N ALA A 53 -13.42 1.77 -7.32
CA ALA A 53 -12.90 0.50 -6.80
C ALA A 53 -11.54 0.06 -7.38
N ASP A 54 -11.07 0.73 -8.44
CA ASP A 54 -9.81 0.41 -9.12
C ASP A 54 -8.70 1.39 -8.72
N CYS A 55 -8.95 2.70 -8.89
CA CYS A 55 -7.95 3.74 -8.63
C CYS A 55 -8.08 4.43 -7.27
N PHE A 56 -9.11 4.14 -6.48
CA PHE A 56 -9.40 4.77 -5.18
C PHE A 56 -9.61 6.29 -5.22
N ALA A 57 -9.71 6.90 -6.41
CA ALA A 57 -10.03 8.31 -6.57
C ALA A 57 -11.48 8.60 -6.16
N TYR A 58 -11.70 9.79 -5.61
CA TYR A 58 -13.06 10.27 -5.33
C TYR A 58 -13.78 10.69 -6.62
N SER A 59 -15.11 10.61 -6.62
CA SER A 59 -15.96 10.99 -7.75
C SER A 59 -15.71 12.44 -8.18
N PHE A 60 -15.56 13.36 -7.22
CA PHE A 60 -15.33 14.77 -7.51
C PHE A 60 -13.98 15.04 -8.20
N GLU A 61 -12.96 14.23 -7.95
CA GLU A 61 -11.65 14.30 -8.63
C GLU A 61 -11.78 13.90 -10.11
N SER A 62 -12.82 13.15 -10.44
CA SER A 62 -13.18 12.75 -11.80
C SER A 62 -14.27 13.63 -12.43
N ASN A 63 -14.57 14.81 -11.85
CA ASN A 63 -15.68 15.68 -12.24
C ASN A 63 -17.04 14.96 -12.25
N ARG A 64 -17.27 14.05 -11.30
CA ARG A 64 -18.52 13.30 -11.12
C ARG A 64 -19.08 13.55 -9.74
N ASN A 65 -20.40 13.51 -9.62
CA ASN A 65 -21.06 13.57 -8.31
C ASN A 65 -20.99 12.23 -7.59
N THR A 66 -21.25 11.11 -8.28
CA THR A 66 -21.21 9.75 -7.72
C THR A 66 -20.81 8.70 -8.76
N TRP A 67 -20.41 7.52 -8.30
CA TRP A 67 -20.20 6.33 -9.12
C TRP A 67 -21.46 5.48 -9.21
N ASN A 68 -21.76 4.98 -10.41
CA ASN A 68 -22.79 3.97 -10.61
C ASN A 68 -22.26 2.61 -10.15
N ILE A 69 -23.05 1.95 -9.31
CA ILE A 69 -22.69 0.64 -8.74
C ILE A 69 -23.78 -0.31 -9.20
N LYS A 70 -23.37 -1.38 -9.88
CA LYS A 70 -24.26 -2.48 -10.27
C LYS A 70 -24.35 -3.49 -9.13
#